data_AF-A0A2A4ZVJ7-F1
#
_entry.id   AF-A0A2A4ZVJ7-F1
#
_cell.length_a   1.000
_cell.length_b   1.000
_cell.length_c   1.000
_cell.angle_alpha   90.00
_cell.angle_beta   90.00
_cell.angle_gamma   90.00
#
_symmetry.space_group_name_H-M   'P 1'
#
loop_
_entity.id
_entity.type
_entity.pdbx_description
1 polymer ?
#
loop_
_entity_poly.entity_id
_entity_poly.type
_entity_poly.pdbx_seq_one_letter_code
_entity_poly.pdbx_strand_id
1 'polypeptide(L)'
;MSVDASKAAFRETELDLERWGRWSRASGINLGYGNCVFSDASEDPDNKALALMSDEQAEDVEAGMVGLREVLPLAYKVALLRYVRRRTLLEISRKLDVSHDRVKREKDYAVTFIMGKLYVYTVL
;
A
#
# COMPACT_ATOMS: atom_id res chain seq x y z
N MET A 1 -11.26 -20.17 -8.51
CA MET A 1 -10.13 -20.12 -7.56
C MET A 1 -10.54 -20.78 -6.26
N SER A 2 -9.67 -21.59 -5.64
CA SER A 2 -9.91 -22.10 -4.28
C SER A 2 -9.79 -20.96 -3.26
N VAL A 3 -10.41 -21.12 -2.10
CA VAL A 3 -10.33 -20.15 -0.98
C VAL A 3 -8.87 -19.93 -0.55
N ASP A 4 -8.03 -20.96 -0.64
CA ASP A 4 -6.63 -20.89 -0.23
C ASP A 4 -5.78 -20.07 -1.21
N ALA A 5 -6.04 -20.18 -2.52
CA ALA A 5 -5.37 -19.35 -3.53
C ALA A 5 -5.69 -17.85 -3.35
N SER A 6 -6.93 -17.53 -2.99
CA SER A 6 -7.35 -16.14 -2.78
C SER A 6 -6.70 -15.53 -1.53
N LYS A 7 -6.57 -16.32 -0.46
CA LYS A 7 -5.85 -15.90 0.76
C LYS A 7 -4.35 -15.71 0.51
N ALA A 8 -3.75 -16.56 -0.31
CA ALA A 8 -2.35 -16.43 -0.70
C ALA A 8 -2.11 -15.13 -1.50
N ALA A 9 -2.93 -14.88 -2.52
CA ALA A 9 -2.84 -13.66 -3.34
C ALA A 9 -3.06 -12.38 -2.53
N PHE A 10 -3.99 -12.41 -1.57
CA PHE A 10 -4.21 -11.28 -0.65
C PHE A 10 -2.94 -10.98 0.16
N ARG A 11 -2.32 -12.01 0.75
CA ARG A 11 -1.08 -11.86 1.53
C ARG A 11 0.10 -11.41 0.67
N GLU A 12 0.21 -11.93 -0.54
CA GLU A 12 1.23 -11.51 -1.51
C GLU A 12 1.06 -10.03 -1.87
N THR A 13 -0.17 -9.58 -2.11
CA THR A 13 -0.47 -8.17 -2.37
C THR A 13 -0.13 -7.28 -1.16
N GLU A 14 -0.33 -7.74 0.07
CA GLU A 14 0.13 -7.00 1.25
C GLU A 14 1.65 -6.82 1.27
N LEU A 15 2.41 -7.85 0.88
CA LEU A 15 3.87 -7.77 0.76
C LEU A 15 4.29 -6.83 -0.37
N ASP A 16 3.59 -6.85 -1.51
CA ASP A 16 3.85 -5.95 -2.62
C ASP A 16 3.59 -4.50 -2.25
N LEU A 17 2.54 -4.21 -1.48
CA LEU A 17 2.30 -2.88 -0.92
C LEU A 17 3.38 -2.46 0.08
N GLU A 18 3.90 -3.37 0.90
CA GLU A 18 5.04 -3.09 1.78
C GLU A 18 6.32 -2.77 1.00
N ARG A 19 6.59 -3.50 -0.09
CA ARG A 19 7.73 -3.25 -0.98
C ARG A 19 7.58 -1.94 -1.76
N TRP A 20 6.40 -1.67 -2.32
CA TRP A 20 6.08 -0.41 -2.98
C TRP A 20 6.19 0.77 -2.01
N GLY A 21 5.76 0.62 -0.76
CA GLY A 21 5.91 1.65 0.27
C GLY A 21 7.38 1.94 0.61
N ARG A 22 8.28 0.94 0.52
CA ARG A 22 9.74 1.14 0.62
C ARG A 22 10.29 1.84 -0.61
N TRP A 23 9.95 1.35 -1.80
CA TRP A 23 10.36 1.93 -3.07
C TRP A 23 9.96 3.41 -3.17
N SER A 24 8.72 3.75 -2.83
CA SER A 24 8.19 5.13 -2.85
C SER A 24 8.97 6.08 -1.95
N ARG A 25 9.44 5.60 -0.79
CA ARG A 25 10.29 6.40 0.12
C ARG A 25 11.69 6.59 -0.46
N ALA A 26 12.24 5.56 -1.09
CA ALA A 26 13.58 5.60 -1.69
C ALA A 26 13.62 6.44 -2.97
N SER A 27 12.56 6.42 -3.78
CA SER A 27 12.45 7.19 -5.03
C SER A 27 12.12 8.66 -4.82
N GLY A 28 11.75 9.06 -3.59
CA GLY A 28 11.43 10.46 -3.26
C GLY A 28 10.15 10.98 -3.93
N ILE A 29 9.30 10.09 -4.44
CA ILE A 29 8.07 10.48 -5.12
C ILE A 29 7.11 11.16 -4.13
N ASN A 30 6.66 12.36 -4.51
CA ASN A 30 5.73 13.15 -3.73
C ASN A 30 4.30 12.68 -4.02
N LEU A 31 3.80 11.72 -3.24
CA LEU A 31 2.50 11.04 -3.44
C LEU A 31 1.26 11.92 -3.17
N GLY A 32 1.32 13.23 -3.47
CA GLY A 32 0.16 14.13 -3.50
C GLY A 32 -0.54 14.40 -2.16
N TYR A 33 -0.08 13.81 -1.05
CA TYR A 33 -0.66 14.00 0.28
C TYR A 33 0.00 15.17 1.02
N GLY A 34 -0.06 16.39 0.46
CA GLY A 34 0.44 17.64 1.06
C GLY A 34 1.94 17.63 1.42
N ASN A 35 2.78 18.30 0.64
CA ASN A 35 4.21 18.54 0.91
C ASN A 35 4.94 17.39 1.62
N CYS A 36 4.77 16.16 1.12
CA CYS A 36 5.38 14.99 1.73
C CYS A 36 6.68 14.68 0.98
N VAL A 37 7.72 15.47 1.26
CA VAL A 37 9.10 15.09 0.95
C VAL A 37 9.48 14.00 1.96
N PHE A 38 9.75 12.78 1.48
CA PHE A 38 10.27 11.70 2.31
C PHE A 38 11.79 11.89 2.42
N SER A 39 12.22 12.70 3.39
CA SER A 39 13.64 12.77 3.74
C SER A 39 14.02 11.56 4.59
N ASP A 40 15.04 10.85 4.12
CA ASP A 40 15.71 9.70 4.74
C ASP A 40 14.95 8.37 4.83
N ALA A 41 15.09 7.58 3.77
CA ALA A 41 14.89 6.12 3.78
C ALA A 41 16.09 5.36 4.42
N SER A 42 17.14 6.08 4.84
CA SER A 42 18.41 5.50 5.29
C SER A 42 18.41 5.00 6.75
N GLU A 43 17.46 5.44 7.58
CA GLU A 43 17.46 5.15 9.03
C GLU A 43 16.45 4.08 9.49
N ASP A 44 15.75 3.38 8.58
CA ASP A 44 14.78 2.37 8.99
C ASP A 44 15.48 1.03 9.35
N PRO A 45 15.50 0.60 10.63
CA PRO A 45 16.17 -0.64 11.05
C PRO A 45 15.57 -1.92 10.44
N ASP A 46 14.36 -1.86 9.89
CA ASP A 46 13.76 -2.98 9.13
C ASP A 46 14.25 -3.06 7.67
N ASN A 47 15.24 -2.25 7.27
CA ASN A 47 15.74 -2.18 5.89
C ASN A 47 16.34 -3.49 5.35
N LYS A 48 16.74 -4.46 6.19
CA LYS A 48 17.58 -5.58 5.74
C LYS A 48 16.85 -6.80 5.16
N ALA A 49 15.53 -6.94 5.32
CA ALA A 49 14.85 -8.22 5.04
C ALA A 49 13.90 -8.23 3.82
N LEU A 50 13.44 -7.08 3.32
CA LEU A 50 12.56 -7.03 2.15
C LEU A 50 13.32 -6.43 0.96
N ALA A 51 13.51 -7.24 -0.08
CA ALA A 51 14.04 -6.76 -1.35
C ALA A 51 13.18 -5.60 -1.88
N LEU A 52 13.85 -4.60 -2.46
CA LEU A 52 13.18 -3.55 -3.22
C LEU A 52 12.47 -4.17 -4.43
N MET A 53 11.25 -3.72 -4.68
CA MET A 53 10.50 -4.01 -5.91
C MET A 53 11.19 -3.33 -7.10
N SER A 54 11.08 -3.89 -8.31
CA SER A 54 11.58 -3.21 -9.52
C SER A 54 10.76 -1.96 -9.83
N ASP A 55 11.34 -1.01 -10.57
CA ASP A 55 10.64 0.22 -10.96
C ASP A 55 9.34 -0.09 -11.73
N GLU A 56 9.39 -1.03 -12.68
CA GLU A 56 8.21 -1.47 -13.47
C GLU A 56 7.08 -2.01 -12.58
N GLN A 57 7.41 -2.90 -11.64
CA GLN A 57 6.41 -3.43 -10.69
C GLN A 57 5.87 -2.34 -9.76
N ALA A 58 6.73 -1.39 -9.37
CA ALA A 58 6.32 -0.29 -8.52
C ALA A 58 5.39 0.69 -9.27
N GLU A 59 5.62 0.92 -10.55
CA GLU A 59 4.76 1.71 -11.43
C GLU A 59 3.37 1.07 -11.59
N ASP A 60 3.29 -0.26 -11.72
CA ASP A 60 2.01 -0.98 -11.76
C ASP A 60 1.20 -0.81 -10.47
N VAL A 61 1.87 -0.95 -9.32
CA VAL A 61 1.23 -0.72 -8.00
C VAL A 61 0.81 0.75 -7.85
N GLU A 62 1.64 1.69 -8.31
CA GLU A 62 1.34 3.13 -8.30
C GLU A 62 0.09 3.45 -9.14
N ALA A 63 -0.02 2.89 -10.36
CA ALA A 63 -1.19 3.05 -11.20
C ALA A 63 -2.46 2.52 -10.51
N GLY A 64 -2.35 1.38 -9.81
CA GLY A 64 -3.41 0.86 -8.95
C GLY A 64 -3.79 1.82 -7.82
N MET A 65 -2.79 2.43 -7.16
CA MET A 65 -2.98 3.39 -6.08
C MET A 65 -3.62 4.71 -6.55
N VAL A 66 -3.30 5.17 -7.76
CA VAL A 66 -3.96 6.32 -8.40
C VAL A 66 -5.44 6.01 -8.64
N GLY A 67 -5.76 4.83 -9.18
CA GLY A 67 -7.16 4.40 -9.34
C GLY A 67 -7.89 4.26 -8.00
N LEU A 68 -7.21 3.74 -6.97
CA LEU A 68 -7.78 3.62 -5.62
C LEU A 68 -8.11 4.99 -5.03
N ARG A 69 -7.29 6.01 -5.27
CA ARG A 69 -7.53 7.39 -4.81
C ARG A 69 -8.84 7.96 -5.35
N GLU A 70 -9.20 7.63 -6.59
CA GLU A 70 -10.41 8.12 -7.24
C GLU A 70 -11.66 7.39 -6.76
N VAL A 71 -11.59 6.06 -6.60
CA VAL A 71 -12.75 5.22 -6.28
C VAL A 71 -13.00 5.12 -4.78
N LEU A 72 -11.93 4.96 -3.98
CA LEU A 72 -12.00 4.78 -2.52
C LEU A 72 -10.96 5.69 -1.82
N PRO A 73 -11.23 7.01 -1.72
CA PRO A 73 -10.26 7.97 -1.20
C PRO A 73 -9.80 7.69 0.24
N LEU A 74 -10.67 7.11 1.08
CA LEU A 74 -10.30 6.74 2.45
C LEU A 74 -9.40 5.51 2.51
N ALA A 75 -9.68 4.48 1.70
CA ALA A 75 -8.81 3.31 1.55
C ALA A 75 -7.42 3.71 1.06
N TYR A 76 -7.34 4.62 0.08
CA TYR A 76 -6.08 5.20 -0.38
C TYR A 76 -5.30 5.88 0.75
N LYS A 77 -5.96 6.73 1.55
CA LYS A 77 -5.34 7.38 2.72
C LYS A 77 -4.79 6.37 3.72
N VAL A 78 -5.59 5.34 4.03
CA VAL A 78 -5.20 4.27 4.95
C VAL A 78 -3.99 3.51 4.40
N ALA A 79 -3.98 3.17 3.11
CA ALA A 79 -2.87 2.48 2.46
C ALA A 79 -1.58 3.31 2.48
N LEU A 80 -1.64 4.61 2.15
CA LEU A 80 -0.47 5.49 2.27
C LEU A 80 0.09 5.52 3.69
N LEU A 81 -0.77 5.69 4.69
CA LEU A 81 -0.32 5.75 6.08
C LEU A 81 0.22 4.41 6.56
N ARG A 82 -0.38 3.30 6.13
CA ARG A 82 0.01 1.96 6.53
C ARG A 82 1.32 1.52 5.88
N TYR A 83 1.43 1.63 4.56
CA TYR A 83 2.52 1.01 3.81
C TYR A 83 3.68 1.99 3.52
N VAL A 84 3.37 3.26 3.26
CA VAL A 84 4.40 4.29 3.00
C VAL A 84 4.86 4.97 4.28
N ARG A 85 3.97 5.23 5.24
CA ARG A 85 4.35 5.87 6.53
C ARG A 85 4.54 4.88 7.68
N ARG A 86 4.38 3.57 7.41
CA ARG A 86 4.54 2.47 8.38
C ARG A 86 3.74 2.63 9.68
N ARG A 87 2.62 3.34 9.64
CA ARG A 87 1.76 3.55 10.81
C ARG A 87 1.00 2.27 11.15
N THR A 88 0.79 2.04 12.44
CA THR A 88 -0.11 1.01 12.94
C THR A 88 -1.57 1.41 12.68
N LEU A 89 -2.48 0.43 12.63
CA LEU A 89 -3.90 0.73 12.43
C LEU A 89 -4.48 1.63 13.53
N LEU A 90 -3.95 1.52 14.76
CA LEU A 90 -4.31 2.37 15.90
C LEU A 90 -3.82 3.82 15.73
N GLU A 91 -2.60 4.04 15.24
CA GLU A 91 -2.12 5.39 14.94
C GLU A 91 -2.94 6.01 13.80
N ILE A 92 -3.28 5.21 12.79
CA ILE A 92 -4.11 5.67 11.67
C ILE A 92 -5.52 6.04 12.14
N SER A 93 -6.12 5.21 13.00
CA SER A 93 -7.48 5.46 13.52
C SER A 93 -7.54 6.78 14.28
N ARG A 94 -6.52 7.08 15.10
CA ARG A 94 -6.37 8.36 15.79
C ARG A 94 -6.12 9.53 14.83
N LYS A 95 -5.25 9.33 13.82
CA LYS A 95 -4.88 10.40 12.87
C LYS A 95 -6.03 10.80 11.96
N LEU A 96 -6.86 9.84 11.55
CA LEU A 96 -7.97 10.05 10.63
C LEU A 96 -9.33 10.24 11.33
N ASP A 97 -9.35 10.19 12.66
CA ASP A 97 -10.56 10.26 13.49
C ASP A 97 -11.66 9.28 13.05
N VAL A 98 -11.27 8.01 12.88
CA VAL A 98 -12.17 6.92 12.49
C VAL A 98 -11.94 5.71 13.39
N SER A 99 -12.95 4.85 13.54
CA SER A 99 -12.82 3.63 14.35
C SER A 99 -11.72 2.70 13.82
N HIS A 100 -11.07 1.96 14.73
CA HIS A 100 -10.06 0.96 14.37
C HIS A 100 -10.59 -0.08 13.37
N ASP A 101 -11.84 -0.54 13.54
CA ASP A 101 -12.48 -1.47 12.63
C ASP A 101 -12.74 -0.87 11.24
N ARG A 102 -13.04 0.43 11.16
CA ARG A 102 -13.13 1.12 9.87
C ARG A 102 -11.77 1.11 9.19
N VAL A 103 -10.69 1.48 9.89
CA VAL A 103 -9.33 1.44 9.33
C VAL A 103 -8.97 0.06 8.81
N LYS A 104 -9.29 -1.00 9.57
CA LYS A 104 -9.04 -2.38 9.14
C LYS A 104 -9.76 -2.70 7.82
N ARG A 105 -11.06 -2.37 7.71
CA ARG A 105 -11.82 -2.59 6.48
C ARG A 105 -11.28 -1.79 5.30
N GLU A 106 -10.91 -0.53 5.51
CA GLU A 106 -10.34 0.32 4.46
C GLU A 106 -8.97 -0.19 3.99
N LYS A 107 -8.15 -0.73 4.91
CA LYS A 107 -6.92 -1.44 4.54
C LYS A 107 -7.24 -2.66 3.69
N ASP A 108 -8.21 -3.49 4.10
CA ASP A 108 -8.58 -4.70 3.36
C ASP A 108 -9.16 -4.37 1.97
N TYR A 109 -9.92 -3.27 1.85
CA TYR A 109 -10.38 -2.77 0.55
C TYR A 109 -9.24 -2.29 -0.34
N ALA A 110 -8.26 -1.57 0.20
CA ALA A 110 -7.08 -1.18 -0.56
C ALA A 110 -6.33 -2.40 -1.10
N VAL A 111 -6.05 -3.39 -0.25
CA VAL A 111 -5.38 -4.64 -0.65
C VAL A 111 -6.17 -5.36 -1.74
N THR A 112 -7.49 -5.53 -1.53
CA THR A 112 -8.35 -6.24 -2.50
C THR A 112 -8.43 -5.51 -3.84
N PHE A 113 -8.48 -4.17 -3.82
CA PHE A 113 -8.52 -3.36 -5.04
C PHE A 113 -7.22 -3.51 -5.84
N ILE A 114 -6.07 -3.40 -5.18
CA ILE A 114 -4.76 -3.57 -5.81
C ILE A 114 -4.57 -5.00 -6.30
N MET A 115 -4.96 -6.00 -5.51
CA MET A 115 -4.96 -7.41 -5.93
C MET A 115 -5.78 -7.60 -7.21
N GLY A 116 -6.96 -6.97 -7.29
CA GLY A 116 -7.78 -6.98 -8.50
C GLY A 116 -7.08 -6.33 -9.70
N LYS A 117 -6.27 -5.28 -9.50
CA LYS A 117 -5.53 -4.64 -10.59
C LYS A 117 -4.33 -5.45 -11.06
N LEU A 118 -3.57 -6.05 -10.14
CA LEU A 118 -2.37 -6.83 -10.48
C LEU A 118 -2.71 -8.19 -11.08
N TYR A 119 -3.72 -8.89 -10.54
CA TYR A 119 -3.96 -10.31 -10.83
C TYR A 119 -5.18 -10.59 -11.73
N VAL A 120 -6.01 -9.60 -12.07
CA VAL A 120 -7.08 -9.79 -13.07
C VAL A 120 -6.56 -9.55 -14.49
N TYR A 121 -5.51 -8.75 -14.68
CA TYR A 121 -4.89 -8.52 -16.00
C TYR A 121 -4.04 -9.71 -16.51
N THR A 122 -3.77 -10.71 -15.68
CA THR A 122 -2.96 -11.88 -16.05
C THR A 122 -3.77 -13.03 -16.67
N VAL A 123 -5.10 -12.87 -16.82
CA VAL A 123 -6.02 -13.95 -17.26
C VAL A 123 -6.81 -13.59 -18.54
N LEU A 124 -6.34 -12.63 -19.33
CA LEU A 124 -6.91 -12.31 -20.65
C LEU A 124 -5.87 -12.45 -21.75
#